data_AF-T1BIW0-F1
#
_entry.id   AF-T1BIW0-F1
#
_cell.length_a   1.000
_cell.length_b   1.000
_cell.length_c   1.000
_cell.angle_alpha   90.00
_cell.angle_beta   90.00
_cell.angle_gamma   90.00
#
_symmetry.space_group_name_H-M   'P 1'
#
loop_
_entity.id
_entity.type
_entity.pdbx_description
1 polymer ?
#
loop_
_entity_poly.entity_id
_entity_poly.type
_entity_poly.pdbx_seq_one_letter_code
_entity_poly.pdbx_strand_id
1 'polypeptide(L)' 'MASKVLTGYRRENGTVGIRNHVIILAVDDLSNAAVEGIAALVPGTHSHFPIP' A
#
# COMPACT_ATOMS: atom_id res chain seq x y z
N MET A 1 3.24 31.83 -15.99
CA MET A 1 3.65 30.65 -15.20
C MET A 1 2.71 29.50 -15.50
N ALA A 2 3.20 28.34 -15.94
CA ALA A 2 2.36 27.14 -16.07
C ALA A 2 2.01 26.63 -14.66
N SER A 3 0.71 26.51 -14.35
CA SER A 3 0.27 25.86 -13.12
C SER A 3 0.55 24.36 -13.24
N LYS A 4 1.45 23.86 -12.40
CA LYS A 4 1.74 22.43 -12.38
C LYS A 4 0.59 21.73 -11.66
N VAL A 5 -0.31 21.11 -12.41
CA VAL A 5 -1.39 20.31 -11.84
C VAL A 5 -0.78 19.02 -11.27
N LEU A 6 -0.99 18.76 -9.98
CA LEU A 6 -0.61 17.49 -9.35
C LEU A 6 -1.53 16.39 -9.90
N THR A 7 -0.98 15.49 -10.72
CA THR A 7 -1.67 14.29 -11.20
C THR A 7 -1.51 13.19 -10.16
N GLY A 8 -2.62 12.78 -9.52
CA GLY A 8 -2.62 11.75 -8.50
C GLY A 8 -4.03 11.38 -8.04
N TYR A 9 -4.16 10.39 -7.16
CA TYR A 9 -5.46 9.96 -6.65
C TYR A 9 -5.96 10.92 -5.58
N ARG A 10 -7.04 11.64 -5.88
CA ARG A 10 -7.65 12.59 -4.95
C ARG A 10 -8.59 11.87 -4.00
N ARG A 11 -8.39 12.07 -2.70
CA ARG A 11 -9.28 11.57 -1.64
C ARG A 11 -10.38 12.59 -1.34
N GLU A 12 -11.44 12.13 -0.65
CA GLU A 12 -12.57 12.99 -0.24
C GLU A 12 -12.14 14.16 0.65
N ASN A 13 -11.13 13.96 1.49
CA ASN A 13 -10.56 15.01 2.35
C ASN A 13 -9.67 16.02 1.61
N GLY A 14 -9.61 15.97 0.27
CA GLY A 14 -8.83 16.89 -0.56
C GLY A 14 -7.35 16.53 -0.71
N THR A 15 -6.82 15.57 0.04
CA THR A 15 -5.43 15.11 -0.11
C THR A 15 -5.23 14.34 -1.41
N VAL A 16 -4.03 14.39 -1.99
CA VAL A 16 -3.69 13.72 -3.25
C VAL A 16 -2.54 12.73 -3.02
N GLY A 17 -2.80 11.45 -3.30
CA GLY A 17 -1.77 10.40 -3.28
C GLY A 17 -1.03 10.32 -4.61
N ILE A 18 0.30 10.26 -4.56
CA ILE A 18 1.18 10.15 -5.75
C ILE A 18 1.76 8.74 -5.94
N ARG A 19 1.55 7.84 -4.98
CA ARG A 19 1.94 6.42 -5.06
C ARG A 19 0.74 5.55 -4.76
N ASN A 20 0.47 4.61 -5.65
CA ASN A 20 -0.57 3.61 -5.46
C ASN A 20 0.09 2.34 -4.93
N HIS A 21 -0.07 2.07 -3.64
CA HIS A 21 0.47 0.88 -2.99
C HIS A 21 -0.62 -0.16 -2.79
N VAL A 22 -0.30 -1.42 -3.06
CA VAL A 22 -1.15 -2.56 -2.68
C VAL A 22 -0.59 -3.12 -1.39
N ILE A 23 -1.41 -3.13 -0.33
CA ILE A 23 -1.02 -3.59 1.01
C ILE A 23 -1.80 -4.85 1.36
N ILE A 24 -1.10 -5.82 1.93
CA ILE A 24 -1.67 -7.05 2.48
C ILE A 24 -1.70 -6.89 4.00
N LEU A 25 -2.89 -6.98 4.58
CA LEU A 25 -3.13 -6.76 6.01
C LEU A 25 -3.61 -8.06 6.66
N ALA A 26 -2.91 -8.49 7.71
CA ALA A 26 -3.36 -9.61 8.54
C ALA A 26 -4.57 -9.16 9.36
N VAL A 27 -5.63 -9.97 9.37
CA VAL A 27 -6.87 -9.69 10.14
C VAL A 27 -6.78 -10.28 11.56
N ASP A 28 -5.95 -11.30 11.75
CA ASP A 28 -5.69 -11.98 13.02
C ASP A 28 -4.18 -12.21 13.22
N ASP A 29 -3.80 -12.70 14.41
CA ASP A 29 -2.43 -12.95 14.84
C ASP A 29 -1.80 -14.23 14.25
N LEU A 30 -2.60 -15.12 13.66
CA LEU A 30 -2.14 -16.37 13.04
C LEU A 30 -1.79 -16.20 11.55
N SER A 31 -2.36 -15.20 10.89
CA SER A 31 -2.26 -15.01 9.45
C SER A 31 -0.98 -14.29 8.98
N ASN A 32 -0.10 -13.90 9.91
CA ASN A 32 1.14 -13.17 9.58
C ASN A 32 2.01 -13.92 8.56
N ALA A 33 2.17 -15.24 8.71
CA ALA A 33 2.94 -16.05 7.77
C ALA A 33 2.32 -16.09 6.36
N ALA A 34 1.00 -16.04 6.27
CA ALA A 34 0.30 -15.99 4.98
C ALA A 34 0.54 -14.64 4.28
N VAL A 35 0.50 -13.53 5.02
CA VAL A 35 0.78 -12.18 4.49
C VAL A 35 2.19 -12.10 3.90
N GLU A 36 3.19 -12.63 4.59
CA GLU A 36 4.58 -12.66 4.09
C GLU A 36 4.74 -13.55 2.86
N GLY A 37 4.10 -14.73 2.86
CA GLY A 37 4.11 -15.62 1.70
C GLY A 37 3.54 -14.95 0.45
N ILE A 38 2.44 -14.21 0.59
CA ILE A 38 1.84 -13.48 -0.54
C ILE A 38 2.75 -12.33 -0.98
N ALA A 39 3.37 -11.59 -0.05
CA ALA A 39 4.30 -10.51 -0.38
C ALA A 39 5.53 -11.01 -1.16
N ALA A 40 6.05 -12.19 -0.82
CA ALA A 40 7.15 -12.83 -1.53
C ALA A 40 6.75 -13.36 -2.92
N LEU A 41 5.51 -13.82 -3.09
CA LEU A 41 5.01 -14.41 -4.34
C LEU A 41 4.44 -13.37 -5.31
N VAL A 42 3.96 -12.22 -4.83
CA VAL A 42 3.28 -11.19 -5.65
C VAL A 42 4.10 -9.90 -5.66
N PRO A 43 4.92 -9.66 -6.70
CA PRO A 43 5.74 -8.45 -6.81
C PRO A 43 4.91 -7.16 -6.75
N GLY A 44 5.44 -6.15 -6.06
CA GLY A 44 4.80 -4.83 -5.93
C GLY A 44 3.73 -4.74 -4.85
N THR A 45 3.46 -5.83 -4.12
CA THR A 45 2.67 -5.80 -2.89
C THR A 45 3.57 -5.58 -1.69
N HIS A 46 3.02 -4.95 -0.64
CA HIS A 46 3.70 -4.73 0.63
C HIS A 46 2.96 -5.43 1.76
N SER A 47 3.68 -6.17 2.60
CA SER A 47 3.14 -6.65 3.87
C SER A 47 3.08 -5.49 4.86
N HIS A 48 2.02 -5.47 5.68
CA HIS A 48 1.88 -4.48 6.75
C HIS A 48 2.79 -4.76 7.96
N PHE A 49 3.23 -6.01 8.14
CA PHE A 49 3.89 -6.46 9.37
C PHE A 49 5.37 -6.82 9.13
N PRO A 50 6.33 -5.96 9.48
CA PRO A 50 7.73 -6.36 9.52
C PRO A 50 7.98 -7.19 10.77
N ILE A 51 8.22 -8.49 10.60
CA ILE A 51 8.83 -9.32 11.65
C ILE A 51 10.31 -8.89 11.74
N PRO A 52 10.90 -8.68 12.95
CA PRO A 52 12.35 -8.46 13.07
C PRO A 52 13.18 -9.62 12.52
#